data_AF-A0A2E4YBD5-F1
#
_entry.id   AF-A0A2E4YBD5-F1
#
_cell.length_a   1.000
_cell.length_b   1.000
_cell.length_c   1.000
_cell.angle_alpha   90.00
_cell.angle_beta   90.00
_cell.angle_gamma   90.00
#
_symmetry.space_group_name_H-M   'P 1'
#
loop_
_entity.id
_entity.type
_entity.pdbx_description
1 polymer ?
#
loop_
_entity_poly.entity_id
_entity_poly.type
_entity_poly.pdbx_seq_one_letter_code
_entity_poly.pdbx_strand_id
1 'polypeptide(L)'
;MLLREVFTIEDKNSCKDGEYFCNDDQMCKPIPDGWEVMPDGELVQNEAVRTIWSRSGGKQVRKYRCTTGVRKGRIVARAATCNKPVNQKAKITLKKTKRKTPNRLQIRTAKTKRANPASKRLKRINVRPKKRFAGKRKMS
;
A
#
# COMPACT_ATOMS: atom_id res chain seq x y z
N MET A 1 -22.26 31.49 34.02
CA MET A 1 -22.14 30.12 33.47
C MET A 1 -22.51 30.19 32.00
N LEU A 2 -21.51 30.36 31.12
CA LEU A 2 -21.75 30.30 29.68
C LEU A 2 -21.98 28.84 29.31
N LEU A 3 -23.22 28.53 28.91
CA LEU A 3 -23.61 27.26 28.35
C LEU A 3 -22.72 27.01 27.13
N ARG A 4 -21.74 26.11 27.29
CA ARG A 4 -21.06 25.50 26.15
C ARG A 4 -22.12 24.74 25.39
N GLU A 5 -22.50 25.25 24.22
CA GLU A 5 -23.34 24.54 23.27
C GLU A 5 -22.65 23.21 22.95
N VAL A 6 -23.22 22.13 23.47
CA VAL A 6 -22.78 20.77 23.16
C VAL A 6 -23.35 20.46 21.78
N PHE A 7 -22.56 20.72 20.75
CA PHE A 7 -22.85 20.34 19.36
C PHE A 7 -23.06 18.80 19.31
N THR A 8 -24.24 18.37 18.89
CA THR A 8 -24.68 16.97 18.89
C THR A 8 -24.08 16.20 17.70
N ILE A 9 -24.19 14.87 17.77
CA ILE A 9 -23.58 13.89 16.85
C ILE A 9 -24.14 13.98 15.40
N GLU A 10 -25.14 14.82 15.14
CA GLU A 10 -25.94 14.84 13.91
C GLU A 10 -25.30 15.65 12.75
N ASP A 11 -24.33 16.53 13.01
CA ASP A 11 -23.72 17.37 11.96
C ASP A 11 -22.69 16.63 11.09
N LYS A 12 -22.31 15.40 11.47
CA LYS A 12 -21.35 14.56 10.73
C LYS A 12 -21.80 14.21 9.31
N ASN A 13 -23.09 14.30 9.02
CA ASN A 13 -23.69 13.88 7.75
C ASN A 13 -24.01 15.04 6.78
N SER A 14 -23.51 16.26 7.03
CA SER A 14 -23.91 17.46 6.27
C SER A 14 -22.90 17.94 5.21
N CYS A 15 -21.69 17.38 5.14
CA CYS A 15 -20.72 17.75 4.11
C CYS A 15 -21.00 17.03 2.77
N LYS A 16 -20.77 17.73 1.66
CA LYS A 16 -21.00 17.18 0.31
C LYS A 16 -19.99 16.06 -0.02
N ASP A 17 -20.33 15.20 -0.97
CA ASP A 17 -19.43 14.16 -1.47
C ASP A 17 -18.07 14.77 -1.88
N GLY A 18 -16.99 14.38 -1.17
CA GLY A 18 -15.64 14.91 -1.42
C GLY A 18 -15.11 15.89 -0.36
N GLU A 19 -15.89 16.21 0.67
CA GLU A 19 -15.51 17.08 1.79
C GLU A 19 -15.53 16.30 3.12
N TYR A 20 -14.73 16.75 4.09
CA TYR A 20 -14.72 16.24 5.46
C TYR A 20 -15.03 17.35 6.46
N PHE A 21 -15.69 17.01 7.56
CA PHE A 21 -15.97 17.95 8.64
C PHE A 21 -14.73 18.09 9.54
N CYS A 22 -14.17 19.29 9.63
CA CYS A 22 -13.03 19.57 10.50
C CYS A 22 -13.53 20.06 11.86
N ASN A 23 -13.30 19.28 12.93
CA ASN A 23 -13.75 19.62 14.28
C ASN A 23 -13.08 20.87 14.86
N ASP A 24 -11.84 21.16 14.45
CA ASP A 24 -11.07 22.30 14.95
C ASP A 24 -11.62 23.63 14.39
N ASP A 25 -12.03 23.62 13.12
CA ASP A 25 -12.50 24.81 12.39
C ASP A 25 -14.02 24.85 12.23
N GLN A 26 -14.73 23.85 12.76
CA GLN A 26 -16.18 23.66 12.65
C GLN A 26 -16.74 23.84 11.22
N MET A 27 -15.98 23.43 10.20
CA MET A 27 -16.36 23.64 8.79
C MET A 27 -15.98 22.47 7.88
N CYS A 28 -16.71 22.32 6.77
CA CYS A 28 -16.40 21.35 5.72
C CYS A 28 -15.18 21.81 4.91
N LYS A 29 -14.21 20.92 4.74
CA LYS A 29 -12.98 21.15 3.97
C LYS A 29 -12.82 20.08 2.88
N PRO A 30 -12.15 20.39 1.75
CA PRO A 30 -11.88 19.39 0.73
C PRO A 30 -10.99 18.27 1.28
N ILE A 31 -11.31 17.02 0.93
CA ILE A 31 -10.49 15.86 1.32
C ILE A 31 -9.10 16.01 0.68
N PRO A 32 -8.00 16.01 1.46
CA PRO A 32 -6.66 16.07 0.89
C PRO A 32 -6.35 14.84 0.03
N ASP A 33 -5.48 14.99 -0.98
CA ASP A 33 -5.08 13.89 -1.86
C ASP A 33 -4.55 12.68 -1.06
N GLY A 34 -5.16 11.52 -1.27
CA GLY A 34 -4.77 10.27 -0.62
C GLY A 34 -5.44 9.99 0.73
N TRP A 35 -6.58 10.62 1.01
CA TRP A 35 -7.41 10.35 2.19
C TRP A 35 -8.82 9.91 1.76
N GLU A 36 -9.47 9.06 2.55
CA GLU A 36 -10.89 8.68 2.39
C GLU A 36 -11.62 8.95 3.71
N VAL A 37 -12.88 9.39 3.62
CA VAL A 37 -13.75 9.63 4.78
C VAL A 37 -14.52 8.34 5.09
N MET A 38 -14.38 7.83 6.31
CA MET A 38 -15.16 6.68 6.79
C MET A 38 -16.57 7.10 7.25
N PRO A 39 -17.53 6.16 7.41
CA PRO A 39 -18.91 6.49 7.82
C PRO A 39 -19.05 7.17 9.20
N ASP A 40 -17.99 7.15 10.00
CA ASP A 40 -17.87 7.79 11.32
C ASP A 40 -17.39 9.27 11.25
N GLY A 41 -17.05 9.74 10.05
CA GLY A 41 -16.57 11.09 9.76
C GLY A 41 -15.06 11.28 9.91
N GLU A 42 -14.29 10.21 10.16
CA GLU A 42 -12.84 10.30 10.32
C GLU A 42 -12.10 10.19 8.98
N LEU A 43 -11.05 11.00 8.82
CA LEU A 43 -10.13 10.93 7.68
C LEU A 43 -9.13 9.77 7.89
N VAL A 44 -9.19 8.76 7.02
CA VAL A 44 -8.19 7.69 6.99
C VAL A 44 -7.19 7.94 5.88
N GLN A 45 -5.90 7.92 6.24
CA GLN A 45 -4.82 8.03 5.27
C GLN A 45 -4.83 6.77 4.38
N ASN A 46 -5.15 6.95 3.10
CA ASN A 46 -4.96 5.95 2.06
C ASN A 46 -3.47 5.96 1.67
N GLU A 47 -2.68 5.55 2.65
CA GLU A 47 -1.24 5.35 2.69
C GLU A 47 -0.59 4.99 1.34
N ALA A 48 -0.29 6.04 0.55
CA ALA A 48 0.47 6.13 -0.70
C ALA A 48 0.92 4.79 -1.35
N VAL A 49 0.00 3.98 -1.83
CA VAL A 49 0.36 2.65 -2.37
C VAL A 49 0.99 2.75 -3.75
N ARG A 50 2.25 2.34 -3.91
CA ARG A 50 2.93 2.35 -5.22
C ARG A 50 2.68 1.06 -6.00
N THR A 51 2.18 1.17 -7.23
CA THR A 51 2.05 0.01 -8.13
C THR A 51 3.43 -0.45 -8.64
N ILE A 52 3.65 -1.76 -8.63
CA ILE A 52 4.91 -2.40 -9.04
C ILE A 52 4.61 -3.65 -9.85
N TRP A 53 5.44 -3.91 -10.85
CA TRP A 53 5.40 -5.16 -11.60
C TRP A 53 6.04 -6.30 -10.81
N SER A 54 5.33 -7.40 -10.63
CA SER A 54 5.79 -8.61 -9.95
C SER A 54 5.41 -9.86 -10.73
N ARG A 55 5.95 -11.02 -10.36
CA ARG A 55 5.47 -12.31 -10.88
C ARG A 55 4.54 -12.99 -9.90
N SER A 56 3.67 -13.83 -10.45
CA SER A 56 2.97 -14.89 -9.73
C SER A 56 3.11 -16.16 -10.58
N GLY A 57 3.83 -17.17 -10.06
CA GLY A 57 4.21 -18.34 -10.84
C GLY A 57 5.00 -17.97 -12.11
N GLY A 58 4.46 -18.34 -13.27
CA GLY A 58 5.00 -18.04 -14.60
C GLY A 58 4.45 -16.77 -15.26
N LYS A 59 3.47 -16.08 -14.65
CA LYS A 59 2.82 -14.89 -15.21
C LYS A 59 3.34 -13.60 -14.58
N GLN A 60 3.27 -12.53 -15.35
CA GLN A 60 3.59 -11.17 -14.91
C GLN A 60 2.31 -10.47 -14.43
N VAL A 61 2.31 -9.95 -13.21
CA VAL A 61 1.15 -9.35 -12.54
C VAL A 61 1.51 -7.99 -11.94
N ARG A 62 0.53 -7.10 -11.82
CA ARG A 62 0.67 -5.86 -11.03
C ARG A 62 0.43 -6.18 -9.56
N LYS A 63 1.31 -5.65 -8.70
CA LYS A 63 1.24 -5.73 -7.24
C LYS A 63 1.45 -4.35 -6.64
N TYR A 64 1.23 -4.25 -5.34
CA TYR A 64 1.28 -3.00 -4.60
C TYR A 64 2.42 -3.04 -3.59
N ARG A 65 3.24 -1.99 -3.53
CA ARG A 65 4.24 -1.79 -2.48
C ARG A 65 3.65 -0.84 -1.44
N CYS A 66 3.55 -1.33 -0.21
CA CYS A 66 3.19 -0.51 0.93
C CYS A 66 4.35 0.46 1.22
N THR A 67 4.05 1.75 1.36
CA THR A 67 5.03 2.84 1.54
C THR A 67 5.07 3.34 2.98
N THR A 68 3.97 3.19 3.71
CA THR A 68 3.74 3.64 5.08
C THR A 68 3.17 2.49 5.93
N GLY A 69 2.90 2.77 7.21
CA GLY A 69 2.27 1.84 8.14
C GLY A 69 3.14 0.64 8.57
N VAL A 70 2.53 -0.27 9.33
CA VAL A 70 3.19 -1.45 9.92
C VAL A 70 3.68 -2.47 8.89
N ARG A 71 3.23 -2.37 7.63
CA ARG A 71 3.64 -3.24 6.51
C ARG A 71 4.54 -2.51 5.49
N LYS A 72 5.08 -1.34 5.84
CA LYS A 72 6.00 -0.57 5.00
C LYS A 72 7.08 -1.45 4.34
N GLY A 73 7.27 -1.26 3.05
CA GLY A 73 8.23 -2.00 2.22
C GLY A 73 7.75 -3.36 1.71
N ARG A 74 6.63 -3.90 2.20
CA ARG A 74 6.08 -5.18 1.74
C ARG A 74 5.38 -5.02 0.39
N ILE A 75 5.53 -6.03 -0.47
CA ILE A 75 4.81 -6.14 -1.74
C ILE A 75 3.62 -7.10 -1.55
N VAL A 76 2.41 -6.61 -1.79
CA VAL A 76 1.14 -7.31 -1.57
C VAL A 76 0.30 -7.38 -2.86
N ALA A 77 -0.67 -8.30 -2.88
CA ALA A 77 -1.55 -8.48 -4.04
C ALA A 77 -2.67 -7.42 -4.12
N ARG A 78 -3.19 -6.97 -2.98
CA ARG A 78 -4.29 -5.99 -2.88
C ARG A 78 -3.84 -4.79 -2.05
N ALA A 79 -4.23 -3.57 -2.43
CA ALA A 79 -3.85 -2.34 -1.73
C ALA A 79 -4.32 -2.34 -0.26
N ALA A 80 -5.57 -2.73 0.00
CA ALA A 80 -6.12 -2.87 1.36
C ALA A 80 -5.32 -3.82 2.28
N THR A 81 -4.43 -4.65 1.74
CA THR A 81 -3.58 -5.53 2.56
C THR A 81 -2.44 -4.77 3.23
N CYS A 82 -2.14 -3.51 2.86
CA CYS A 82 -1.11 -2.70 3.50
C CYS A 82 -1.50 -2.27 4.92
N ASN A 83 -2.77 -1.92 5.14
CA ASN A 83 -3.24 -1.38 6.43
C ASN A 83 -3.68 -2.48 7.41
N LYS A 84 -3.80 -3.74 6.93
CA LYS A 84 -4.21 -4.87 7.78
C LYS A 84 -3.16 -5.20 8.87
N PRO A 85 -3.59 -5.55 10.09
CA PRO A 85 -2.67 -5.95 11.16
C PRO A 85 -1.87 -7.20 10.79
N VAL A 86 -0.65 -7.34 11.33
CA VAL A 86 0.24 -8.46 11.01
C VAL A 86 -0.21 -9.74 11.72
N ASN A 87 -0.39 -10.83 10.97
CA ASN A 87 -0.66 -12.14 11.57
C ASN A 87 0.61 -12.69 12.26
N GLN A 88 0.60 -12.69 13.60
CA GLN A 88 1.74 -13.10 14.43
C GLN A 88 2.02 -14.60 14.33
N LYS A 89 0.98 -15.45 14.26
CA LYS A 89 1.14 -16.91 14.15
C LYS A 89 1.93 -17.26 12.90
N ALA A 90 1.57 -16.70 11.74
CA ALA A 90 2.27 -16.91 10.48
C ALA A 90 3.73 -16.43 10.52
N LYS A 91 4.01 -15.31 11.22
CA LYS A 91 5.37 -14.78 11.40
C LYS A 91 6.25 -15.77 12.18
N ILE A 92 5.72 -16.34 13.27
CA ILE A 92 6.44 -17.33 14.09
C ILE A 92 6.67 -18.61 13.29
N THR A 93 5.64 -19.14 12.60
CA THR A 93 5.77 -20.33 11.77
C THR A 93 6.84 -20.14 10.69
N LEU A 94 6.84 -19.00 10.00
CA LEU A 94 7.85 -18.70 8.98
C LEU A 94 9.27 -18.63 9.57
N LYS A 95 9.43 -18.06 10.77
CA LYS A 95 10.73 -18.07 11.48
C LYS A 95 11.19 -19.50 11.77
N LYS A 96 10.30 -20.36 12.26
CA LYS A 96 10.59 -21.78 12.51
C LYS A 96 10.96 -22.51 11.21
N THR A 97 10.22 -22.32 10.12
CA THR A 97 10.51 -22.95 8.82
C THR A 97 11.86 -22.51 8.24
N LYS A 98 12.20 -21.22 8.35
CA LYS A 98 13.51 -20.70 7.91
C LYS A 98 14.67 -21.32 8.70
N ARG A 99 14.49 -21.53 10.00
CA ARG A 99 15.48 -22.23 10.85
C ARG A 99 15.65 -23.69 10.45
N LYS A 100 14.55 -24.38 10.12
CA LYS A 100 14.58 -25.79 9.69
C LYS A 100 15.18 -26.00 8.28
N THR A 101 15.07 -25.01 7.39
CA THR A 101 15.43 -25.18 5.96
C THR A 101 16.23 -24.00 5.37
N PRO A 102 17.38 -23.61 5.96
CA PRO A 102 18.09 -22.39 5.60
C PRO A 102 18.57 -22.39 4.15
N ASN A 103 19.34 -23.40 3.74
CA ASN A 103 19.98 -23.45 2.42
C ASN A 103 19.00 -23.85 1.31
N ARG A 104 18.08 -24.78 1.62
CA ARG A 104 17.11 -25.29 0.63
C ARG A 104 16.24 -24.19 0.06
N LEU A 105 15.73 -23.28 0.90
CA LEU A 105 14.90 -22.15 0.46
C LEU A 105 15.67 -21.18 -0.43
N GLN A 106 16.92 -20.88 -0.06
CA GLN A 106 17.78 -19.97 -0.82
C GLN A 106 18.12 -20.55 -2.21
N ILE A 107 18.56 -21.82 -2.25
CA ILE A 107 18.92 -22.51 -3.50
C ILE A 107 17.71 -22.59 -4.44
N ARG A 108 16.55 -23.01 -3.94
CA ARG A 108 15.32 -23.10 -4.76
C ARG A 108 14.90 -21.73 -5.27
N THR A 109 14.96 -20.71 -4.42
CA THR A 109 14.64 -19.33 -4.84
C THR A 109 15.60 -18.82 -5.92
N ALA A 110 16.90 -19.08 -5.77
CA ALA A 110 17.91 -18.69 -6.76
C ALA A 110 17.69 -19.41 -8.09
N LYS A 111 17.44 -20.73 -8.07
CA LYS A 111 17.09 -21.52 -9.26
C LYS A 111 15.86 -20.94 -9.97
N THR A 112 14.78 -20.63 -9.24
CA THR A 112 13.58 -20.02 -9.84
C THR A 112 13.86 -18.65 -10.43
N LYS A 113 14.63 -17.79 -9.75
CA LYS A 113 14.99 -16.45 -10.26
C LYS A 113 15.87 -16.52 -11.52
N ARG A 114 16.66 -17.58 -11.67
CA ARG A 114 17.55 -17.81 -12.82
C ARG A 114 16.81 -18.41 -14.01
N ALA A 115 15.99 -19.43 -13.81
CA ALA A 115 15.38 -20.18 -14.92
C ALA A 115 14.09 -19.56 -15.45
N ASN A 116 13.21 -19.05 -14.58
CA ASN A 116 11.87 -18.63 -14.98
C ASN A 116 11.90 -17.38 -15.90
N PRO A 117 11.29 -17.43 -17.10
CA PRO A 117 11.30 -16.31 -18.05
C PRO A 117 10.64 -15.05 -17.49
N ALA A 118 9.56 -15.17 -16.72
CA ALA A 118 8.93 -14.02 -16.05
C ALA A 118 9.87 -13.41 -15.01
N SER A 119 10.69 -14.20 -14.30
CA SER A 119 11.70 -13.68 -13.38
C SER A 119 12.80 -12.89 -14.09
N LYS A 120 13.24 -13.35 -15.26
CA LYS A 120 14.22 -12.62 -16.09
C LYS A 120 13.61 -11.32 -16.61
N ARG A 121 12.36 -11.33 -17.08
CA ARG A 121 11.65 -10.14 -17.57
C ARG A 121 11.45 -9.09 -16.48
N LEU A 122 11.10 -9.50 -15.26
CA LEU A 122 10.95 -8.60 -14.10
C LEU A 122 12.13 -7.69 -13.83
N LYS A 123 13.35 -8.23 -13.98
CA LYS A 123 14.59 -7.46 -13.77
C LYS A 123 14.73 -6.30 -14.74
N ARG A 124 14.04 -6.33 -15.89
CA ARG A 124 14.06 -5.26 -16.89
C ARG A 124 12.93 -4.25 -16.68
N ILE A 125 11.76 -4.73 -16.24
CA ILE A 125 10.56 -3.91 -16.10
C ILE A 125 10.66 -2.93 -14.91
N ASN A 126 11.23 -3.34 -13.79
CA ASN A 126 11.28 -2.51 -12.57
C ASN A 126 12.49 -1.56 -12.49
N VAL A 127 13.22 -1.36 -13.59
CA VAL A 127 14.42 -0.53 -13.60
C VAL A 127 14.04 0.86 -14.10
N ARG A 128 14.56 1.89 -13.43
CA ARG A 128 14.44 3.28 -13.90
C ARG A 128 15.06 3.37 -15.30
N PRO A 129 14.40 3.99 -16.29
CA PRO A 129 14.99 4.18 -17.61
C PRO A 129 16.34 4.93 -17.47
N LYS A 130 17.34 4.54 -18.27
CA LYS A 130 18.63 5.25 -18.30
C LYS A 130 18.37 6.72 -18.62
N LYS A 131 19.05 7.67 -17.96
CA LYS A 131 18.83 9.12 -18.11
C LYS A 131 18.76 9.58 -19.58
N ARG A 132 19.61 9.02 -20.45
CA ARG A 132 19.61 9.27 -21.91
C ARG A 132 18.29 8.97 -22.64
N PHE A 133 17.46 8.08 -22.08
CA PHE A 133 16.14 7.72 -22.61
C PHE A 133 14.99 8.27 -21.76
N ALA A 134 15.28 9.05 -20.71
CA ALA A 134 14.25 9.62 -19.85
C ALA A 134 13.54 10.80 -20.52
N GLY A 135 14.24 11.60 -21.34
CA GLY A 135 13.63 12.71 -22.10
C GLY A 135 12.69 12.25 -23.21
N LYS A 136 13.05 11.17 -23.93
CA LYS A 136 12.30 10.67 -25.09
C LYS A 136 10.95 10.01 -24.77
N ARG A 137 10.62 9.83 -23.48
CA ARG A 137 9.36 9.23 -22.99
C ARG A 137 8.37 10.22 -22.39
N LYS A 138 8.76 11.50 -22.23
CA LYS A 138 7.84 12.56 -21.80
C LYS A 138 6.99 13.11 -22.96
N MET A 139 7.26 12.68 -24.19
CA MET A 139 6.48 12.98 -25.40
C MET A 139 5.76 11.71 -25.84
N SER A 140 4.72 11.31 -25.09
CA SER A 140 3.76 10.27 -25.43
C SER A 140 2.60 10.35 -24.47
#